data_AF-A0A963IAY6-F1
#
_entry.id   AF-A0A963IAY6-F1
#
_cell.length_a   1.000
_cell.length_b   1.000
_cell.length_c   1.000
_cell.angle_alpha   90.00
_cell.angle_beta   90.00
_cell.angle_gamma   90.00
#
_symmetry.space_group_name_H-M   'P 1'
#
loop_
_entity.id
_entity.type
_entity.pdbx_description
1 polymer ?
#
loop_
_entity_poly.entity_id
_entity_poly.type
_entity_poly.pdbx_seq_one_letter_code
_entity_poly.pdbx_strand_id
1 'polypeptide(L)'
;MQRAVQQLHSLLTAALFAMLLAVSGSGRAADDVVHYTVVRGDTLIGLAERLFVDPARWPGVQRTNRIANPRRIPVGTVLRIPVTLLRKAPRAARVVFLAGEASADGGALAVGDMLTEGMQLATGADSFMTVEL
;
A
#
# COMPACT_ATOMS: atom_id res chain seq x y z
N MET A 1 -55.58 17.94 -26.09
CA MET A 1 -54.25 18.23 -26.68
C MET A 1 -53.18 18.62 -25.64
N GLN A 2 -53.48 19.42 -24.60
CA GLN A 2 -52.48 19.86 -23.59
C GLN A 2 -51.82 18.72 -22.76
N ARG A 3 -52.53 17.62 -22.47
CA ARG A 3 -51.97 16.49 -21.72
C ARG A 3 -50.86 15.74 -22.47
N ALA A 4 -50.93 15.67 -23.80
CA ALA A 4 -49.91 15.01 -24.62
C ALA A 4 -48.60 15.81 -24.68
N VAL A 5 -48.72 17.15 -24.68
CA VAL A 5 -47.56 18.06 -24.69
C VAL A 5 -46.83 18.04 -23.35
N GLN A 6 -47.54 17.94 -22.22
CA GLN A 6 -46.92 17.86 -20.90
C GLN A 6 -46.14 16.55 -20.71
N GLN A 7 -46.69 15.40 -21.14
CA GLN A 7 -46.01 14.10 -21.03
C GLN A 7 -44.70 14.05 -21.84
N LEU A 8 -44.65 14.71 -22.99
CA LEU A 8 -43.46 14.77 -23.84
C LEU A 8 -42.34 15.62 -23.22
N HIS A 9 -42.67 16.73 -22.54
CA HIS A 9 -41.69 17.55 -21.82
C HIS A 9 -41.15 16.83 -20.58
N SER A 10 -41.99 16.09 -19.84
CA SER A 10 -41.59 15.31 -18.66
C SER A 10 -40.55 14.24 -19.00
N LEU A 11 -40.72 13.57 -20.15
CA LEU A 11 -39.82 12.51 -20.62
C LEU A 11 -38.48 13.07 -21.12
N LEU A 12 -38.47 14.27 -21.73
CA LEU A 12 -37.25 14.97 -22.15
C LEU A 12 -36.42 15.48 -20.97
N THR A 13 -37.06 15.98 -19.90
CA THR A 13 -36.35 16.40 -18.67
C THR A 13 -35.78 15.23 -17.87
N ALA A 14 -36.47 14.08 -17.84
CA ALA A 14 -35.99 12.90 -17.13
C ALA A 14 -34.75 12.28 -17.79
N ALA A 15 -34.68 12.27 -19.12
CA ALA A 15 -33.53 11.78 -19.86
C ALA A 15 -32.29 12.69 -19.72
N LEU A 16 -32.48 14.00 -19.64
CA LEU A 16 -31.37 14.96 -19.42
C LEU A 16 -30.82 14.89 -17.99
N PHE A 17 -31.65 14.58 -17.00
CA PHE A 17 -31.22 14.38 -15.62
C PHE A 17 -30.47 13.06 -15.41
N ALA A 18 -30.83 12.00 -16.13
CA ALA A 18 -30.15 10.71 -16.07
C ALA A 18 -28.75 10.73 -16.71
N MET A 19 -28.52 11.61 -17.70
CA MET A 19 -27.21 11.73 -18.35
C MET A 19 -26.17 12.52 -17.52
N LEU A 20 -26.63 13.33 -16.54
CA LEU A 20 -25.74 14.11 -15.65
C LEU A 20 -25.26 13.32 -14.41
N LEU A 21 -25.83 12.15 -14.13
CA LEU A 21 -25.44 11.30 -12.99
C LEU A 21 -24.42 10.19 -13.33
N ALA A 22 -23.96 10.11 -14.59
CA ALA A 22 -23.01 9.08 -15.03
C ALA A 22 -21.53 9.48 -14.93
N VAL A 23 -21.21 10.66 -14.38
CA VAL A 23 -19.82 11.03 -14.04
C VAL A 23 -19.57 10.72 -12.56
N SER A 24 -19.73 9.44 -12.19
CA SER A 24 -19.00 8.93 -11.03
C SER A 24 -17.54 8.87 -11.46
N GLY A 25 -16.82 9.97 -11.21
CA GLY A 25 -15.37 10.00 -11.32
C GLY A 25 -14.83 8.87 -10.44
N SER A 26 -14.36 7.80 -11.07
CA SER A 26 -13.45 6.87 -10.45
C SER A 26 -12.21 7.68 -10.11
N GLY A 27 -12.20 8.31 -8.94
CA GLY A 27 -10.99 8.80 -8.33
C GLY A 27 -10.09 7.59 -8.25
N ARG A 28 -9.14 7.49 -9.19
CA ARG A 28 -7.99 6.62 -9.00
C ARG A 28 -7.45 7.07 -7.66
N ALA A 29 -7.60 6.23 -6.64
CA ALA A 29 -6.79 6.35 -5.45
C ALA A 29 -5.38 6.63 -5.97
N ALA A 30 -4.84 7.81 -5.63
CA ALA A 30 -3.47 8.10 -5.99
C ALA A 30 -2.68 6.94 -5.40
N ASP A 31 -2.20 6.03 -6.26
CA ASP A 31 -1.34 4.94 -5.80
C ASP A 31 -0.22 5.64 -5.04
N ASP A 32 -0.13 5.41 -3.73
CA ASP A 32 0.97 5.99 -2.96
C ASP A 32 2.27 5.60 -3.66
N VAL A 33 3.12 6.60 -3.96
CA VAL A 33 4.35 6.40 -4.73
C VAL A 33 5.55 6.74 -3.87
N VAL A 34 6.52 5.83 -3.82
CA VAL A 34 7.87 6.11 -3.31
C VAL A 34 8.74 6.59 -4.47
N HIS A 35 9.50 7.67 -4.21
CA HIS A 35 10.50 8.17 -5.12
C HIS A 35 11.87 7.59 -4.74
N TYR A 36 12.43 6.75 -5.60
CA TYR A 36 13.73 6.11 -5.38
C TYR A 36 14.78 6.69 -6.31
N THR A 37 15.87 7.22 -5.76
CA THR A 37 17.00 7.73 -6.56
C THR A 37 17.98 6.59 -6.83
N VAL A 38 18.14 6.25 -8.11
CA VAL A 38 19.03 5.18 -8.57
C VAL A 38 20.48 5.51 -8.24
N VAL A 39 21.17 4.57 -7.58
CA VAL A 39 22.60 4.69 -7.26
C VAL A 39 23.44 3.78 -8.14
N ARG A 40 24.77 3.90 -8.04
CA ARG A 40 25.70 3.12 -8.87
C ARG A 40 25.48 1.62 -8.67
N GLY A 41 25.24 0.91 -9.76
CA GLY A 41 25.07 -0.55 -9.77
C GLY A 41 23.61 -1.02 -9.70
N ASP A 42 22.65 -0.11 -9.48
CA ASP A 42 21.24 -0.46 -9.55
C ASP A 42 20.80 -0.78 -10.99
N THR A 43 19.89 -1.75 -11.08
CA THR A 43 19.11 -2.04 -12.29
C THR A 43 17.64 -2.16 -11.89
N LEU A 44 16.71 -2.00 -12.83
CA LEU A 44 15.28 -2.12 -12.49
C LEU A 44 14.96 -3.52 -11.97
N ILE A 45 15.58 -4.53 -12.56
CA ILE A 45 15.39 -5.94 -12.19
C ILE A 45 15.95 -6.19 -10.79
N GLY A 46 17.19 -5.77 -10.51
CA GLY A 46 17.79 -5.95 -9.17
C GLY A 46 17.07 -5.13 -8.09
N LEU A 47 16.54 -3.96 -8.43
CA LEU A 47 15.67 -3.19 -7.52
C LEU A 47 14.37 -3.93 -7.23
N ALA A 48 13.75 -4.54 -8.24
CA ALA A 48 12.53 -5.31 -8.04
C ALA A 48 12.76 -6.58 -7.20
N GLU A 49 13.87 -7.29 -7.40
CA GLU A 49 14.27 -8.42 -6.56
C GLU A 49 14.42 -8.02 -5.09
N ARG A 50 15.04 -6.86 -4.84
CA ARG A 50 15.30 -6.36 -3.48
C ARG A 50 14.06 -5.76 -2.81
N LEU A 51 13.26 -5.02 -3.56
CA LEU A 51 12.23 -4.15 -2.99
C LEU A 51 10.81 -4.66 -3.18
N PHE A 52 10.52 -5.45 -4.23
CA PHE A 52 9.13 -5.74 -4.60
C PHE A 52 8.64 -7.03 -3.97
N VAL A 53 7.35 -7.07 -3.59
CA VAL A 53 6.68 -8.30 -3.13
C VAL A 53 6.78 -9.39 -4.19
N ASP A 54 6.47 -9.03 -5.43
CA ASP A 54 6.63 -9.87 -6.62
C ASP A 54 7.66 -9.21 -7.56
N PRO A 55 8.91 -9.74 -7.63
CA PRO A 55 9.95 -9.21 -8.50
C PRO A 55 9.55 -9.13 -9.97
N ALA A 56 8.67 -10.02 -10.47
CA ALA A 56 8.24 -10.03 -11.86
C ALA A 56 7.34 -8.83 -12.24
N ARG A 57 6.94 -8.00 -11.27
CA ARG A 57 6.13 -6.78 -11.50
C ARG A 57 6.93 -5.58 -12.02
N TRP A 58 8.25 -5.70 -12.13
CA TRP A 58 9.13 -4.64 -12.66
C TRP A 58 8.69 -4.01 -14.00
N PRO A 59 8.04 -4.72 -14.96
CA PRO A 59 7.60 -4.10 -16.21
C PRO A 59 6.55 -3.00 -16.02
N GLY A 60 5.76 -3.06 -14.93
CA GLY A 60 4.82 -1.99 -14.59
C GLY A 60 5.55 -0.69 -14.26
N VAL A 61 6.59 -0.78 -13.42
CA VAL A 61 7.42 0.37 -13.04
C VAL A 61 8.21 0.90 -14.23
N GLN A 62 8.68 0.02 -15.12
CA GLN A 62 9.35 0.43 -16.35
C GLN A 62 8.48 1.36 -17.20
N ARG A 63 7.21 0.97 -17.43
CA ARG A 63 6.27 1.75 -18.24
C ARG A 63 5.95 3.10 -17.60
N THR A 64 5.67 3.11 -16.30
CA THR A 64 5.36 4.34 -15.55
C THR A 64 6.50 5.35 -15.58
N ASN A 65 7.75 4.87 -15.60
CA ASN A 65 8.95 5.71 -15.58
C ASN A 65 9.58 5.91 -16.97
N ARG A 66 9.00 5.33 -18.04
CA ARG A 66 9.51 5.40 -19.42
C ARG A 66 10.98 4.96 -19.56
N ILE A 67 11.36 3.90 -18.86
CA ILE A 67 12.74 3.41 -18.86
C ILE A 67 13.01 2.62 -20.14
N ALA A 68 13.95 3.10 -20.95
CA ALA A 68 14.33 2.48 -22.22
C ALA A 68 15.01 1.11 -22.02
N ASN A 69 15.98 1.02 -21.10
CA ASN A 69 16.68 -0.23 -20.81
C ASN A 69 16.56 -0.59 -19.31
N PRO A 70 15.81 -1.64 -18.95
CA PRO A 70 15.62 -2.03 -17.55
C PRO A 70 16.91 -2.56 -16.89
N ARG A 71 17.90 -2.99 -17.67
CA ARG A 71 19.21 -3.46 -17.17
C ARG A 71 20.23 -2.35 -16.99
N ARG A 72 19.92 -1.12 -17.45
CA ARG A 72 20.82 0.03 -17.34
C ARG A 72 19.99 1.29 -17.08
N ILE A 73 19.94 1.70 -15.82
CA ILE A 73 19.32 2.97 -15.44
C ILE A 73 20.45 3.97 -15.11
N PRO A 74 20.41 5.20 -15.65
CA PRO A 74 21.37 6.23 -15.26
C PRO A 74 21.31 6.52 -13.75
N VAL A 75 22.49 6.69 -13.13
CA VAL A 75 22.59 7.12 -11.74
C VAL A 75 21.94 8.49 -11.57
N GLY A 76 21.24 8.71 -10.46
CA GLY A 76 20.48 9.93 -10.18
C GLY A 76 19.07 9.93 -10.77
N THR A 77 18.68 8.92 -11.55
CA THR A 77 17.30 8.78 -12.04
C THR A 77 16.36 8.59 -10.85
N VAL A 78 15.29 9.38 -10.77
CA VAL A 78 14.25 9.23 -9.75
C VAL A 78 13.14 8.33 -10.29
N LEU A 79 13.01 7.14 -9.71
CA LEU A 79 11.97 6.17 -10.03
C LEU A 79 10.73 6.40 -9.17
N ARG A 80 9.58 6.44 -9.82
CA ARG A 80 8.26 6.41 -9.20
C ARG A 80 7.82 4.96 -9.05
N ILE A 81 7.86 4.44 -7.81
CA ILE A 81 7.52 3.05 -7.49
C ILE A 81 6.23 3.04 -6.65
N PRO A 82 5.12 2.45 -7.15
CA PRO A 82 3.91 2.29 -6.35
C PRO A 82 4.19 1.48 -5.08
N VAL A 83 3.70 1.97 -3.93
CA VAL A 83 3.83 1.32 -2.62
C VAL A 83 3.21 -0.07 -2.62
N THR A 84 2.15 -0.27 -3.40
CA THR A 84 1.49 -1.57 -3.59
C THR A 84 2.41 -2.66 -4.13
N LEU A 85 3.52 -2.29 -4.79
CA LEU A 85 4.53 -3.23 -5.25
C LEU A 85 5.60 -3.53 -4.21
N LEU A 86 5.79 -2.67 -3.21
CA LEU A 86 6.91 -2.74 -2.26
C LEU A 86 6.63 -3.73 -1.13
N ARG A 87 7.66 -4.49 -0.73
CA ARG A 87 7.64 -5.25 0.51
C ARG A 87 7.54 -4.29 1.68
N LYS A 88 6.70 -4.62 2.65
CA LYS A 88 6.73 -3.94 3.95
C LYS A 88 7.97 -4.40 4.69
N ALA A 89 8.75 -3.45 5.20
CA ALA A 89 9.78 -3.78 6.18
C ALA A 89 9.05 -4.19 7.47
N PRO A 90 9.33 -5.37 8.05
CA PRO A 90 8.76 -5.74 9.33
C PRO A 90 9.13 -4.67 10.35
N ARG A 91 8.14 -4.07 11.00
CA ARG A 91 8.41 -3.24 12.17
C ARG A 91 8.60 -4.17 13.36
N ALA A 92 9.60 -3.85 14.16
CA ALA A 92 9.87 -4.58 15.39
C ALA A 92 9.46 -3.70 16.56
N ALA A 93 8.63 -4.24 17.45
CA ALA A 93 8.35 -3.62 18.73
C ALA A 93 9.35 -4.11 19.78
N ARG A 94 9.54 -3.36 20.86
CA ARG A 94 10.29 -3.79 22.04
C ARG A 94 9.35 -3.87 23.23
N VAL A 95 9.49 -4.91 24.04
CA VAL A 95 8.84 -4.98 25.35
C VAL A 95 9.54 -3.99 26.27
N VAL A 96 8.89 -2.88 26.61
CA VAL A 96 9.46 -1.84 27.49
C VAL A 96 9.04 -2.01 28.94
N PHE A 97 7.94 -2.71 29.19
CA PHE A 97 7.49 -3.06 30.52
C PHE A 97 6.70 -4.37 30.50
N LEU A 98 6.87 -5.19 31.54
CA LEU A 98 6.10 -6.40 31.76
C LEU A 98 5.83 -6.60 33.27
N ALA A 99 4.57 -6.79 33.64
CA ALA A 99 4.17 -7.32 34.95
C ALA A 99 3.31 -8.57 34.76
N GLY A 100 3.66 -9.63 35.48
CA GLY A 100 3.05 -10.95 35.30
C GLY A 100 3.72 -11.75 34.17
N GLU A 101 2.96 -12.63 33.53
CA GLU A 101 3.45 -13.54 32.49
C GLU A 101 3.04 -13.04 31.09
N ALA A 102 3.96 -13.11 30.14
CA ALA A 102 3.68 -12.90 28.73
C ALA A 102 4.46 -13.89 27.87
N SER A 103 3.91 -14.22 26.71
CA SER A 103 4.54 -15.09 25.72
C SER A 103 4.29 -14.61 24.29
N ALA A 104 5.26 -14.85 23.40
CA ALA A 104 5.13 -14.72 21.95
C ALA A 104 5.33 -16.09 21.29
N ASP A 105 4.37 -16.52 20.46
CA ASP A 105 4.41 -17.81 19.75
C ASP A 105 4.73 -19.02 20.66
N GLY A 106 4.31 -18.94 21.93
CA GLY A 106 4.54 -19.96 22.96
C GLY A 106 5.85 -19.83 23.74
N GLY A 107 6.75 -18.92 23.37
CA GLY A 107 7.97 -18.58 24.12
C GLY A 107 7.71 -17.48 25.15
N ALA A 108 8.20 -17.64 26.38
CA ALA A 108 8.09 -16.61 27.41
C ALA A 108 8.84 -15.33 27.00
N LEU A 109 8.24 -14.18 27.30
CA LEU A 109 8.80 -12.86 27.02
C LEU A 109 9.35 -12.20 28.29
N ALA A 110 10.36 -11.36 28.10
CA ALA A 110 10.93 -10.49 29.11
C ALA A 110 11.05 -9.04 28.60
N VAL A 111 11.25 -8.11 29.54
CA VAL A 111 11.56 -6.71 29.20
C VAL A 111 12.84 -6.65 28.39
N GLY A 112 12.81 -5.93 27.28
CA GLY A 112 13.92 -5.81 26.32
C GLY A 112 13.76 -6.69 25.08
N ASP A 113 12.86 -7.68 25.12
CA ASP A 113 12.65 -8.57 23.98
C ASP A 113 12.08 -7.82 22.78
N MET A 114 12.53 -8.25 21.59
CA MET A 114 12.06 -7.73 20.32
C MET A 114 10.93 -8.60 19.78
N LEU A 115 9.82 -7.96 19.42
CA LEU A 115 8.64 -8.57 18.84
C LEU A 115 8.57 -8.17 17.37
N THR A 116 8.36 -9.12 16.47
CA THR A 116 8.15 -8.82 15.05
C THR A 116 6.68 -8.92 14.67
N GLU A 117 6.26 -8.14 13.68
CA GLU A 117 4.93 -8.28 13.08
C GLU A 117 4.60 -9.76 12.77
N GLY A 118 3.40 -10.20 13.16
CA GLY A 118 2.90 -11.55 12.93
C GLY A 118 3.03 -12.50 14.13
N MET A 119 3.83 -12.17 15.14
CA MET A 119 3.89 -12.94 16.39
C MET A 119 2.56 -12.89 17.15
N GLN A 120 2.11 -14.02 17.69
CA GLN A 120 0.95 -14.09 18.57
C GLN A 120 1.37 -13.84 20.01
N LEU A 121 0.86 -12.74 20.58
CA LEU A 121 1.15 -12.35 21.96
C LEU A 121 0.03 -12.83 22.88
N ALA A 122 0.41 -13.43 24.00
CA ALA A 122 -0.50 -13.80 25.08
C ALA A 122 0.02 -13.28 26.41
N THR A 123 -0.89 -12.86 27.28
CA THR A 123 -0.61 -12.46 28.66
C THR A 123 -1.35 -13.38 29.62
N GLY A 124 -0.75 -13.65 30.78
CA GLY A 124 -1.38 -14.40 31.86
C GLY A 124 -2.53 -13.63 32.52
N ALA A 125 -3.18 -14.28 33.49
CA ALA A 125 -4.14 -13.61 34.37
C ALA A 125 -3.45 -12.44 35.11
N ASP A 126 -4.16 -11.32 35.27
CA ASP A 126 -3.68 -10.11 35.94
C ASP A 126 -2.32 -9.59 35.44
N SER A 127 -1.97 -9.90 34.19
CA SER A 127 -0.69 -9.54 33.58
C SER A 127 -0.85 -8.37 32.60
N PHE A 128 0.14 -7.49 32.52
CA PHE A 128 0.18 -6.40 31.55
C PHE A 128 1.56 -6.24 30.94
N MET A 129 1.58 -5.88 29.65
CA MET A 129 2.79 -5.62 28.89
C MET A 129 2.66 -4.31 28.13
N THR A 130 3.73 -3.52 28.10
CA THR A 130 3.83 -2.32 27.25
C THR A 130 4.88 -2.57 26.19
N VAL A 131 4.54 -2.22 24.95
CA VAL A 131 5.43 -2.36 23.79
C VAL A 131 5.61 -1.02 23.10
N GLU A 132 6.81 -0.79 22.57
CA GLU A 132 7.20 0.41 21.84
C GLU A 132 7.64 0.04 20.42
N LEU A 133 7.21 0.78 19.39
CA LEU A 133 7.48 0.53 17.97
C LEU A 133 8.61 1.39 17.41
#